data_AF-A0A2X1PQ37-F1
#
_entry.id   AF-A0A2X1PQ37-F1
#
_cell.length_a   1.000
_cell.length_b   1.000
_cell.length_c   1.000
_cell.angle_alpha   90.00
_cell.angle_beta   90.00
_cell.angle_gamma   90.00
#
_symmetry.space_group_name_H-M   'P 1'
#
loop_
_entity.id
_entity.type
_entity.pdbx_description
1 polymer ?
#
loop_
_entity_poly.entity_id
_entity_poly.type
_entity_poly.pdbx_seq_one_letter_code
_entity_poly.pdbx_strand_id
1 'polypeptide(L)'
;MNAIVDAKRRHNTSLNHSATHLLHAALRQILGLHVVQKGSLVSDKALRFDFAQPEAITKEQLSEIETLVNQKIRTNFPVQTDIMDIDSAKSERSNGSLWRKNMAIRFVY
;
A
#
# COMPACT_ATOMS: atom_id res chain seq x y z
N MET A 1 24.15 20.17 17.40
CA MET A 1 22.78 20.49 16.93
C MET A 1 21.99 19.19 16.97
N ASN A 2 20.91 19.12 17.75
CA ASN A 2 20.10 17.90 17.87
C ASN A 2 18.81 18.09 17.08
N ALA A 3 18.54 17.20 16.11
CA ALA A 3 17.27 17.16 15.40
C ALA A 3 16.34 16.14 16.06
N ILE A 4 15.12 16.54 16.39
CA ILE A 4 14.10 15.68 17.03
C ILE A 4 12.92 15.52 16.08
N VAL A 5 12.47 14.28 15.88
CA VAL A 5 11.31 13.95 15.04
C VAL A 5 10.04 13.98 15.90
N ASP A 6 8.98 14.58 15.38
CA ASP A 6 7.64 14.46 15.95
C ASP A 6 7.13 13.02 15.80
N ALA A 7 7.07 12.30 16.92
CA ALA A 7 6.68 10.89 16.97
C ALA A 7 5.23 10.66 16.52
N LYS A 8 4.29 11.54 16.91
CA LYS A 8 2.87 11.39 16.57
C LYS A 8 2.66 11.58 15.08
N ARG A 9 3.25 12.64 14.51
CA ARG A 9 3.21 12.90 13.08
C ARG A 9 3.85 11.76 12.30
N ARG A 10 5.01 11.26 12.74
CA ARG A 10 5.71 10.14 12.10
C ARG A 10 4.89 8.84 12.15
N HIS A 11 4.18 8.59 13.25
CA HIS A 11 3.30 7.43 13.39
C HIS A 11 2.11 7.50 12.44
N ASN A 12 1.39 8.62 12.41
CA ASN A 12 0.22 8.80 11.53
C ASN A 12 0.59 8.69 10.04
N THR A 13 1.71 9.30 9.63
CA THR A 13 2.22 9.13 8.27
C THR A 13 2.55 7.67 7.95
N SER A 14 3.05 6.91 8.93
CA SER A 14 3.33 5.47 8.77
C SER A 14 2.06 4.66 8.55
N LEU A 15 0.99 4.97 9.30
CA LEU A 15 -0.30 4.30 9.15
C LEU A 15 -0.90 4.56 7.75
N ASN A 16 -0.90 5.81 7.31
CA ASN A 16 -1.37 6.17 5.98
C ASN A 16 -0.51 5.56 4.86
N HIS A 17 0.79 5.39 5.10
CA HIS A 17 1.67 4.66 4.18
C HIS A 17 1.28 3.19 4.05
N SER A 18 1.08 2.49 5.17
CA SER A 18 0.62 1.09 5.17
C SER A 18 -0.75 0.95 4.49
N ALA A 19 -1.67 1.87 4.76
CA ALA A 19 -2.99 1.91 4.12
C ALA A 19 -2.89 2.09 2.59
N THR A 20 -1.87 2.79 2.08
CA THR A 20 -1.64 2.96 0.64
C THR A 20 -1.44 1.61 -0.05
N HIS A 21 -0.64 0.74 0.55
CA HIS A 21 -0.33 -0.57 -0.02
C HIS A 21 -1.53 -1.52 0.02
N LEU A 22 -2.26 -1.51 1.14
CA LEU A 22 -3.51 -2.25 1.28
C LEU A 22 -4.55 -1.81 0.25
N LEU A 23 -4.73 -0.50 0.08
CA LEU A 23 -5.65 0.06 -0.90
C LEU A 23 -5.23 -0.34 -2.31
N HIS A 24 -3.95 -0.26 -2.66
CA HIS A 24 -3.49 -0.66 -3.99
C HIS A 24 -3.70 -2.16 -4.25
N ALA A 25 -3.47 -3.02 -3.26
CA ALA A 25 -3.73 -4.45 -3.35
C ALA A 25 -5.23 -4.73 -3.57
N ALA A 26 -6.10 -4.11 -2.76
CA ALA A 26 -7.55 -4.26 -2.87
C ALA A 26 -8.08 -3.78 -4.22
N LEU A 27 -7.60 -2.62 -4.71
CA LEU A 27 -7.96 -2.13 -6.03
C LEU A 27 -7.56 -3.11 -7.14
N ARG A 28 -6.38 -3.73 -7.07
CA ARG A 28 -5.97 -4.72 -8.07
C ARG A 28 -6.78 -6.01 -8.00
N GLN A 29 -7.21 -6.41 -6.80
CA GLN A 29 -8.02 -7.61 -6.60
C GLN A 29 -9.44 -7.42 -7.14
N ILE A 30 -10.04 -6.24 -6.93
CA ILE A 30 -11.45 -5.98 -7.27
C ILE A 30 -11.60 -5.40 -8.68
N LEU A 31 -10.75 -4.44 -9.07
CA LEU A 31 -10.85 -3.77 -10.37
C LEU A 31 -9.97 -4.44 -11.42
N GLY A 32 -8.85 -5.07 -11.04
CA GLY A 32 -7.96 -5.80 -11.93
C GLY A 32 -6.52 -5.30 -11.95
N LEU A 33 -5.63 -6.08 -12.60
CA LEU A 33 -4.18 -5.85 -12.58
C LEU A 33 -3.73 -4.61 -13.37
N HIS A 34 -4.61 -3.99 -14.17
CA HIS A 34 -4.33 -2.74 -14.88
C HIS A 34 -4.24 -1.53 -13.93
N VAL A 35 -4.73 -1.66 -12.69
CA VAL A 35 -4.58 -0.60 -11.69
C VAL A 35 -3.10 -0.43 -11.34
N VAL A 36 -2.53 0.65 -11.85
CA VAL A 36 -1.16 1.11 -11.62
C VAL A 36 -1.20 2.53 -11.06
N GLN A 37 -0.40 2.76 -10.02
CA GLN A 37 -0.27 4.07 -9.39
C GLN A 37 0.18 5.13 -10.41
N LYS A 38 -0.52 6.25 -10.45
CA LYS A 38 -0.21 7.46 -11.23
C LYS A 38 0.19 8.64 -10.34
N GLY A 39 -0.21 8.60 -9.07
CA GLY A 39 0.14 9.60 -8.07
C GLY A 39 -0.20 9.10 -6.66
N SER A 40 0.42 9.69 -5.64
CA SER A 40 0.02 9.45 -4.25
C SER A 40 0.42 10.61 -3.35
N LEU A 41 -0.45 10.93 -2.41
CA LEU A 41 -0.16 11.79 -1.27
C LEU A 41 -0.25 10.95 0.00
N VAL A 42 0.80 10.99 0.82
CA VAL A 42 0.79 10.38 2.15
C VAL A 42 1.20 11.45 3.15
N SER A 43 0.26 11.85 4.00
CA SER A 43 0.48 12.83 5.06
C SER A 43 0.06 12.24 6.40
N ASP A 44 0.26 12.98 7.48
CA ASP A 44 -0.25 12.64 8.82
C ASP A 44 -1.77 12.82 8.94
N LYS A 45 -2.41 13.45 7.95
CA LYS A 45 -3.86 13.76 7.96
C LYS A 45 -4.66 12.92 6.98
N ALA A 46 -4.09 12.57 5.84
CA ALA A 46 -4.77 11.88 4.77
C ALA A 46 -3.83 11.09 3.86
N LEU A 47 -4.42 10.11 3.20
CA LEU A 47 -3.90 9.35 2.07
C LEU A 47 -4.71 9.70 0.81
N ARG A 48 -4.04 9.94 -0.31
CA ARG A 48 -4.61 9.96 -1.66
C ARG A 48 -3.85 8.98 -2.56
N PHE A 49 -4.56 8.19 -3.35
CA PHE A 49 -3.98 7.26 -4.31
C PHE A 49 -4.63 7.49 -5.68
N ASP A 50 -3.83 7.96 -6.63
CA ASP A 50 -4.31 8.32 -7.97
C ASP A 50 -3.99 7.15 -8.92
N PHE A 51 -4.97 6.67 -9.67
CA PHE A 51 -4.83 5.58 -10.65
C PHE A 51 -5.73 5.80 -11.86
N ALA A 52 -5.43 5.10 -12.96
CA ALA A 52 -6.26 5.15 -14.16
C ALA A 52 -7.30 4.03 -14.10
N GLN A 53 -8.58 4.40 -14.24
CA GLN A 53 -9.69 3.48 -14.38
C GLN A 53 -10.54 3.96 -15.57
N PRO A 54 -10.79 3.11 -16.60
CA PRO A 54 -11.55 3.52 -17.78
C PRO A 54 -13.01 3.87 -17.47
N GLU A 55 -13.59 3.20 -16.46
CA GLU A 55 -14.99 3.32 -16.09
C GLU A 55 -15.14 3.88 -14.67
N ALA A 56 -16.28 4.50 -14.38
CA ALA A 56 -16.57 4.94 -13.02
C ALA A 56 -16.66 3.73 -12.07
N ILE A 57 -16.10 3.87 -10.87
CA ILE A 57 -16.21 2.83 -9.84
C ILE A 57 -17.64 2.85 -9.30
N THR A 58 -18.28 1.68 -9.31
CA THR A 58 -19.63 1.51 -8.75
C THR A 58 -19.63 1.64 -7.22
N LYS A 59 -20.80 1.89 -6.63
CA LYS A 59 -20.92 1.98 -5.16
C LYS A 59 -20.61 0.64 -4.50
N GLU A 60 -20.98 -0.45 -5.16
CA GLU A 60 -20.77 -1.81 -4.72
C GLU A 60 -19.28 -2.13 -4.68
N GLN A 61 -18.54 -1.80 -5.75
CA GLN A 61 -17.08 -1.95 -5.78
C GLN A 61 -16.39 -1.08 -4.73
N LEU A 62 -16.83 0.16 -4.52
CA LEU A 62 -16.30 1.04 -3.46
C LEU A 62 -16.46 0.40 -2.08
N SER A 63 -17.65 -0.13 -1.77
CA SER A 63 -17.94 -0.82 -0.51
C SER A 63 -17.09 -2.08 -0.33
N GLU A 64 -16.89 -2.84 -1.41
CA GLU A 64 -16.05 -4.04 -1.39
C GLU A 64 -14.58 -3.69 -1.13
N ILE A 65 -14.06 -2.64 -1.77
CA ILE A 65 -12.69 -2.14 -1.55
C ILE A 65 -12.51 -1.73 -0.08
N GLU A 66 -13.44 -0.94 0.46
CA GLU A 66 -13.39 -0.51 1.86
C GLU A 66 -13.44 -1.69 2.83
N THR A 67 -14.34 -2.64 2.59
CA THR A 67 -14.48 -3.85 3.41
C THR A 67 -13.19 -4.67 3.41
N LEU A 68 -12.61 -4.90 2.24
CA LEU A 68 -11.39 -5.69 2.10
C LEU A 68 -10.20 -5.02 2.79
N VAL A 69 -10.02 -3.71 2.62
CA VAL A 69 -8.95 -2.96 3.30
C VAL A 69 -9.11 -3.06 4.82
N ASN A 70 -10.32 -2.81 5.33
CA ASN A 70 -10.58 -2.89 6.77
C ASN A 70 -10.37 -4.30 7.33
N GLN A 71 -10.74 -5.34 6.58
CA GLN A 71 -10.48 -6.72 6.98
C GLN A 71 -8.97 -6.99 7.10
N LYS A 72 -8.18 -6.55 6.11
CA LYS A 72 -6.72 -6.72 6.14
C LYS A 72 -6.05 -5.96 7.27
N ILE A 73 -6.54 -4.76 7.60
CA ILE A 73 -6.09 -4.01 8.79
C ILE A 73 -6.34 -4.83 10.05
N ARG A 74 -7.52 -5.41 10.21
CA ARG A 74 -7.90 -6.20 11.40
C ARG A 74 -7.09 -7.48 11.55
N THR A 75 -6.64 -8.08 10.46
CA THR A 75 -5.78 -9.28 10.54
C THR A 75 -4.41 -8.97 11.14
N ASN A 76 -3.97 -7.70 11.12
CA ASN A 76 -2.73 -7.26 11.76
C ASN A 76 -1.50 -8.09 11.35
N PHE A 77 -1.35 -8.33 10.04
CA PHE A 77 -0.22 -9.08 9.51
C PHE A 77 1.12 -8.42 9.89
N PRO A 78 2.15 -9.22 10.18
CA PRO A 78 3.48 -8.68 10.46
C PRO A 78 4.05 -8.00 9.20
N VAL A 79 4.53 -6.77 9.37
CA VAL A 79 5.25 -6.05 8.32
C VAL A 79 6.73 -6.37 8.44
N GLN A 80 7.32 -6.93 7.38
CA GLN A 80 8.74 -7.30 7.33
C GLN A 80 9.49 -6.45 6.30
N THR A 81 10.77 -6.22 6.55
CA THR A 81 11.64 -5.46 5.66
C THR A 81 12.99 -6.14 5.60
N ASP A 82 13.37 -6.54 4.39
CA ASP A 82 14.63 -7.22 4.14
C ASP A 82 15.49 -6.36 3.20
N ILE A 83 16.82 -6.47 3.35
CA ILE A 83 17.77 -5.88 2.41
C ILE A 83 18.22 -7.01 1.48
N MET A 84 17.98 -6.86 0.18
CA MET A 84 18.39 -7.83 -0.84
C MET A 84 18.76 -7.10 -2.14
N ASP A 85 19.43 -7.81 -3.05
CA ASP A 85 19.72 -7.31 -4.37
C ASP A 85 18.45 -7.17 -5.23
N ILE A 86 18.56 -6.37 -6.30
CA ILE A 86 17.42 -6.00 -7.13
C ILE A 86 16.80 -7.18 -7.89
N ASP A 87 17.59 -8.20 -8.22
CA ASP A 87 17.11 -9.32 -9.03
C ASP A 87 16.38 -10.34 -8.15
N SER A 88 16.88 -10.59 -6.93
CA SER A 88 16.16 -11.34 -5.90
C SER A 88 14.80 -10.68 -5.58
N ALA A 89 14.76 -9.35 -5.42
CA ALA A 89 13.53 -8.62 -5.15
C ALA A 89 12.48 -8.70 -6.27
N LYS A 90 12.92 -8.75 -7.54
CA LYS A 90 12.01 -8.91 -8.69
C LYS A 90 11.43 -10.33 -8.77
N SER A 91 12.24 -11.34 -8.48
CA SER A 91 11.81 -12.75 -8.51
C SER A 91 10.70 -13.00 -7.50
N GLU A 92 10.92 -12.57 -6.26
CA GLU A 92 9.91 -12.66 -5.20
C GLU A 92 8.61 -11.93 -5.57
N ARG A 93 8.68 -10.77 -6.25
CA ARG A 93 7.50 -10.01 -6.68
C ARG A 93 6.58 -10.76 -7.63
N SER A 94 7.11 -11.67 -8.44
CA SER A 94 6.25 -12.47 -9.34
C SER A 94 5.41 -13.51 -8.58
N ASN A 95 5.78 -13.84 -7.34
CA ASN A 95 5.09 -14.85 -6.52
C ASN A 95 3.90 -14.29 -5.72
N GLY A 96 3.43 -13.07 -6.05
CA GLY A 96 2.25 -12.47 -5.42
C GLY A 96 2.53 -11.63 -4.17
N SER A 97 3.79 -11.46 -3.79
CA SER A 97 4.20 -10.54 -2.71
C SER A 97 4.35 -9.09 -3.23
N LEU A 98 3.88 -8.11 -2.44
CA LEU A 98 3.96 -6.68 -2.78
C LEU A 98 5.32 -6.11 -2.37
N TRP A 99 6.16 -5.79 -3.35
CA TRP A 99 7.50 -5.21 -3.14
C TRP A 99 7.60 -3.77 -3.65
N ARG A 100 8.38 -2.91 -2.97
CA ARG A 100 8.77 -1.57 -3.46
C ARG A 100 10.06 -1.63 -4.30
N LYS A 101 10.18 -0.74 -5.30
CA LYS A 101 11.20 -0.78 -6.36
C LYS A 101 12.66 -0.52 -5.92
N ASN A 102 12.91 0.02 -4.72
CA ASN A 102 14.26 0.47 -4.30
C ASN A 102 14.69 -0.04 -2.91
N MET A 103 13.90 -0.90 -2.28
CA MET A 103 14.16 -1.51 -0.97
C MET A 103 13.17 -2.66 -0.85
N ALA A 104 13.65 -3.87 -0.55
CA ALA A 104 12.81 -5.06 -0.52
C ALA A 104 11.97 -5.12 0.76
N ILE A 105 11.03 -4.20 0.85
CA ILE A 105 10.00 -4.21 1.88
C ILE A 105 8.93 -5.19 1.40
N ARG A 106 8.84 -6.34 2.07
CA ARG A 106 7.79 -7.34 1.86
C ARG A 106 6.57 -6.93 2.67
N PHE A 107 5.53 -6.46 2.01
CA PHE A 107 4.23 -6.37 2.67
C PHE A 107 3.50 -7.70 2.48
N VAL A 108 3.48 -8.51 3.53
CA VAL A 108 2.66 -9.74 3.60
C VAL A 108 1.26 -9.30 4.06
N TYR A 109 0.25 -9.47 3.21
CA TYR A 109 -1.16 -9.23 3.51
C TYR A 109 -2.00 -10.43 3.11
#